data_AF-A0A923V3Z6-F1
#
_entry.id   AF-A0A923V3Z6-F1
#
_cell.length_a   1.000
_cell.length_b   1.000
_cell.length_c   1.000
_cell.angle_alpha   90.00
_cell.angle_beta   90.00
_cell.angle_gamma   90.00
#
_symmetry.space_group_name_H-M   'P 1'
#
loop_
_entity.id
_entity.type
_entity.pdbx_description
1 polymer ?
#
loop_
_entity_poly.entity_id
_entity_poly.type
_entity_poly.pdbx_seq_one_letter_code
_entity_poly.pdbx_strand_id
1 'polypeptide(L)' 'MLKNYIKVAWRNIWKNRLFSLINIISLSIGISASIVIGMMVYFESTFDTFQKDGDLIYRVTTNFTSKDGVDYNPGVA' A
#
# COMPACT_ATOMS: atom_id res chain seq x y z
N MET A 1 25.13 -20.28 -22.30
CA MET A 1 25.62 -19.08 -21.58
C MET A 1 24.83 -18.81 -20.28
N LEU A 2 23.51 -18.57 -20.33
CA LEU A 2 22.67 -18.23 -19.15
C LEU A 2 22.77 -19.27 -18.00
N LYS A 3 22.82 -20.57 -18.31
CA LYS A 3 23.03 -21.63 -17.33
C LYS A 3 24.31 -21.45 -16.50
N ASN A 4 25.37 -20.90 -17.08
CA ASN A 4 26.63 -20.69 -16.37
C ASN A 4 26.53 -19.50 -15.40
N TYR A 5 25.89 -18.41 -15.80
CA TYR A 5 25.64 -17.27 -14.93
C TYR A 5 24.77 -17.64 -13.72
N ILE A 6 23.69 -18.40 -13.93
CA ILE A 6 22.85 -18.90 -12.83
C ILE A 6 23.65 -19.80 -11.89
N LYS A 7 24.50 -20.69 -12.43
CA LYS A 7 25.35 -21.58 -11.63
C LYS A 7 26.38 -20.81 -10.79
N VAL A 8 26.97 -19.76 -11.35
CA VAL A 8 27.93 -18.90 -10.64
C VAL A 8 27.23 -18.08 -9.55
N ALA A 9 26.06 -17.51 -9.85
CA ALA A 9 25.27 -16.76 -8.88
C ALA A 9 24.86 -17.63 -7.68
N TRP A 10 24.37 -18.84 -7.93
CA TRP A 10 24.00 -19.80 -6.89
C TRP A 10 25.19 -20.16 -5.98
N ARG A 11 26.36 -20.42 -6.58
CA ARG A 11 27.57 -20.71 -5.81
C ARG A 11 28.04 -19.52 -4.97
N ASN A 12 27.85 -18.29 -5.47
CA ASN A 12 28.22 -17.07 -4.76
C ASN A 12 27.31 -16.81 -3.54
N ILE A 13 26.00 -17.00 -3.70
CA ILE A 13 25.02 -16.91 -2.62
C ILE A 13 25.35 -17.93 -1.52
N TRP A 14 25.70 -19.16 -1.90
CA TRP A 14 26.06 -20.22 -0.96
C TRP A 14 27.39 -19.99 -0.24
N LYS A 15 28.32 -19.23 -0.85
CA LYS A 15 29.60 -18.85 -0.24
C LYS A 15 29.44 -17.74 0.79
N ASN A 16 28.55 -16.78 0.53
CA ASN A 16 28.29 -15.62 1.39
C ASN A 16 26.89 -15.70 2.03
N ARG A 17 26.60 -16.80 2.75
CA ARG A 17 25.22 -17.13 3.19
C ARG A 17 24.62 -16.07 4.11
N LEU A 18 25.36 -15.57 5.10
CA LEU A 18 24.83 -14.60 6.07
C LEU A 18 24.42 -13.29 5.38
N PHE A 19 25.32 -12.71 4.60
CA PHE A 19 25.07 -11.46 3.87
C PHE A 19 23.97 -11.60 2.82
N SER A 20 23.94 -12.73 2.11
CA SER A 20 22.90 -13.00 1.11
C SER A 20 21.54 -13.17 1.78
N LEU A 21 21.49 -13.84 2.94
CA LEU A 21 20.24 -14.07 3.67
C LEU A 21 19.65 -12.76 4.21
N ILE A 22 20.48 -11.89 4.79
CA ILE A 22 20.05 -10.55 5.25
C ILE A 22 19.46 -9.75 4.08
N ASN A 23 20.17 -9.69 2.95
CA ASN A 23 19.71 -8.94 1.77
C ASN A 23 18.42 -9.50 1.17
N ILE A 24 18.29 -10.83 1.07
CA ILE A 24 17.09 -11.47 0.53
C ILE A 24 15.90 -11.19 1.46
N ILE A 25 16.08 -11.30 2.78
CA ILE A 25 15.01 -11.07 3.75
C ILE A 25 14.58 -9.61 3.76
N SER A 26 15.51 -8.66 3.84
CA SER A 26 15.16 -7.23 3.86
C SER A 26 14.45 -6.79 2.58
N LEU A 27 14.94 -7.26 1.43
CA LEU A 27 14.30 -6.98 0.14
C LEU A 27 12.91 -7.61 0.06
N SER A 28 12.77 -8.87 0.49
CA SER A 28 11.47 -9.57 0.50
C SER A 28 10.46 -8.87 1.41
N ILE A 29 10.87 -8.46 2.61
CA ILE A 29 10.02 -7.73 3.55
C ILE A 29 9.61 -6.37 2.97
N GLY A 30 10.56 -5.62 2.39
CA GLY A 30 10.27 -4.32 1.79
C GLY A 30 9.28 -4.39 0.63
N ILE A 31 9.46 -5.37 -0.27
CA ILE A 31 8.53 -5.61 -1.38
C ILE A 31 7.17 -6.08 -0.87
N SER A 32 7.13 -6.95 0.14
CA SER A 32 5.86 -7.44 0.69
C SER A 32 5.07 -6.31 1.33
N ALA A 33 5.74 -5.47 2.12
CA ALA A 33 5.12 -4.32 2.78
C ALA A 33 4.59 -3.29 1.75
N SER A 34 5.38 -2.99 0.71
CA SER A 34 4.94 -2.03 -0.32
C SER A 34 3.74 -2.55 -1.12
N ILE A 35 3.69 -3.85 -1.42
CA ILE A 35 2.55 -4.48 -2.08
C ILE A 35 1.30 -4.40 -1.21
N VAL A 36 1.41 -4.73 0.09
CA VAL A 36 0.26 -4.69 1.02
C VAL A 36 -0.29 -3.27 1.15
N ILE A 37 0.58 -2.26 1.31
CA ILE A 37 0.16 -0.87 1.37
C ILE A 37 -0.48 -0.44 0.05
N GLY A 38 0.13 -0.78 -1.09
CA GLY A 38 -0.42 -0.47 -2.42
C GLY A 38 -1.79 -1.11 -2.63
N MET A 39 -1.98 -2.35 -2.19
CA MET A 39 -3.25 -3.06 -2.26
C MET A 39 -4.31 -2.42 -1.35
N MET A 40 -3.93 -1.96 -0.16
CA MET A 40 -4.82 -1.25 0.75
C MET A 40 -5.29 0.08 0.13
N VAL A 41 -4.39 0.88 -0.42
CA VAL A 41 -4.74 2.13 -1.12
C VAL A 41 -5.63 1.86 -2.32
N TYR A 42 -5.33 0.82 -3.09
CA TYR A 42 -6.16 0.40 -4.22
C TYR A 42 -7.58 0.00 -3.77
N PHE A 43 -7.69 -0.72 -2.65
CA PHE A 43 -8.97 -1.11 -2.07
C PHE A 43 -9.78 0.11 -1.64
N GLU A 44 -9.21 1.01 -0.84
CA GLU A 44 -9.86 2.26 -0.40
C GLU A 44 -10.31 3.12 -1.59
N SER A 45 -9.45 3.27 -2.60
CA SER A 45 -9.78 4.07 -3.78
C SER A 45 -10.86 3.45 -4.66
N THR A 46 -10.99 2.12 -4.65
CA THR A 46 -12.00 1.40 -5.45
C THR A 46 -13.30 1.24 -4.65
N PHE A 47 -13.24 1.35 -3.32
CA PHE A 47 -14.35 1.04 -2.44
C PHE A 47 -15.63 1.80 -2.79
N ASP A 48 -15.54 3.09 -3.17
CA ASP A 48 -16.71 3.93 -3.51
C ASP A 48 -17.01 4.02 -5.02
N THR A 49 -16.28 3.27 -5.87
CA THR A 49 -16.43 3.35 -7.34
C THR A 49 -17.54 2.47 -7.92
N PHE A 50 -18.34 1.80 -7.08
CA PHE A 50 -19.42 0.91 -7.54
C PHE A 50 -20.70 1.65 -7.96
N GLN A 51 -20.85 2.94 -7.64
CA GLN A 51 -21.99 3.73 -8.09
C GLN A 51 -21.85 4.13 -9.57
N LYS A 52 -22.92 3.88 -10.33
CA LYS A 52 -23.01 4.12 -11.78
C LYS A 52 -22.82 5.59 -12.20
N ASP A 53 -22.93 6.54 -11.27
CA ASP A 53 -22.74 7.98 -11.47
C ASP A 53 -22.00 8.63 -10.28
N GLY A 54 -20.96 7.96 -9.75
CA GLY A 54 -20.22 8.40 -8.55
C GLY A 54 -19.74 9.86 -8.58
N ASP A 55 -19.35 10.36 -9.76
CA ASP A 55 -18.91 11.76 -9.95
C ASP A 55 -20.01 12.81 -9.67
N LEU A 56 -21.29 12.40 -9.68
CA LEU A 56 -22.44 13.26 -9.42
C LEU A 56 -22.96 13.13 -7.96
N ILE A 57 -22.32 12.29 -7.14
CA ILE A 57 -22.71 12.06 -5.75
C ILE A 57 -21.89 12.97 -4.85
N TYR A 58 -22.59 13.88 -4.17
CA TYR A 58 -21.98 14.83 -3.22
C TYR A 58 -22.47 14.56 -1.80
N ARG A 59 -21.55 14.60 -0.84
CA ARG A 59 -21.87 14.54 0.59
C ARG A 59 -22.03 15.94 1.16
N VAL A 60 -23.21 16.25 1.70
CA VAL A 60 -23.46 17.51 2.40
C VAL A 60 -23.03 17.37 3.86
N THR A 61 -22.01 18.14 4.27
CA THR A 61 -21.51 18.20 5.65
C THR A 61 -21.73 19.59 6.22
N THR A 62 -22.04 19.69 7.51
CA THR A 62 -22.32 20.97 8.17
C THR A 62 -21.33 21.20 9.31
N ASN A 63 -20.64 22.34 9.28
CA ASN A 63 -19.76 22.77 10.35
C ASN A 63 -20.44 23.91 11.11
N PHE A 64 -20.69 23.71 12.40
CA PHE A 64 -21.23 24.76 13.27
C PHE A 64 -20.07 25.38 14.04
N THR A 65 -19.81 26.67 13.80
CA THR A 65 -18.80 27.43 14.57
C THR A 65 -19.52 28.33 15.56
N SER A 66 -19.39 28.02 16.85
CA SER A 66 -19.86 28.86 17.96
C SER A 66 -18.66 29.50 18.68
N LYS A 67 -18.93 30.46 19.59
CA LYS A 67 -17.88 31.10 20.40
C LYS A 67 -17.16 30.13 21.34
N ASP A 68 -17.76 28.99 21.63
CA ASP A 68 -17.23 27.95 22.52
C ASP A 68 -16.50 26.80 21.78
N GLY A 69 -16.52 26.76 20.44
CA GLY A 69 -15.87 25.70 19.67
C GLY A 69 -16.46 25.46 18.27
N VAL A 70 -15.83 24.54 17.53
CA VAL A 70 -16.31 24.05 16.23
C VAL A 70 -16.90 22.66 16.42
N ASP A 71 -18.20 22.53 16.15
CA ASP A 71 -18.92 21.25 16.14
C ASP A 71 -19.01 20.72 14.70
N TYR A 72 -18.53 19.49 14.51
CA TYR A 72 -18.52 18.81 13.22
C TYR A 72 -19.72 17.86 13.12
N ASN A 73 -20.62 18.10 12.16
CA ASN A 73 -21.68 17.15 11.81
C ASN A 73 -21.37 16.51 10.45
N PRO A 74 -21.01 15.21 10.41
CA PRO A 74 -20.62 14.53 9.18
C PRO A 74 -21.79 14.28 8.20
N GLY A 75 -23.02 14.71 8.52
CA GLY A 75 -24.22 14.44 7.72
C GLY A 75 -24.69 12.98 7.83
N VAL A 76 -25.91 12.71 7.38
CA VAL A 76 -26.46 11.35 7.33
C VAL A 76 -25.99 10.70 6.02
N ALA A 77 -25.46 9.48 6.12
CA ALA A 77 -25.03 8.67 4.98
C ALA A 77 -26.22 8.19 4.13
#